data_AF-A0A5C4LYH2-F1
#
_entry.id   AF-A0A5C4LYH2-F1
#
_cell.length_a   1.000
_cell.length_b   1.000
_cell.length_c   1.000
_cell.angle_alpha   90.00
_cell.angle_beta   90.00
_cell.angle_gamma   90.00
#
_symmetry.space_group_name_H-M   'P 1'
#
loop_
_entity.id
_entity.type
_entity.pdbx_description
1 polymer ?
#
loop_
_entity_poly.entity_id
_entity_poly.type
_entity_poly.pdbx_seq_one_letter_code
_entity_poly.pdbx_strand_id
1 'polypeptide(L)'
;MRADATLNANGTLTVAFKEAGLGNNQNITYVLSADATATYVCVNRGGANPSASNKTEVSGPVSATGTFNSGKNGQITASLTVSPPPTSLTCPPGQSLQLAQVTYTNVTLTDTTNGIPAPIEGTFSSGCLLPNVRGAC
;
A
#
# COMPACT_ATOMS: atom_id res chain seq x y z
N MET A 1 19.34 -8.61 0.29
CA MET A 1 18.31 -7.70 0.81
C MET A 1 17.52 -8.33 1.98
N ARG A 2 17.06 -7.50 2.92
CA ARG A 2 16.04 -7.82 3.93
C ARG A 2 14.95 -6.75 3.87
N ALA A 3 13.69 -7.14 3.93
CA ALA A 3 12.56 -6.23 3.79
C ALA A 3 11.42 -6.69 4.70
N ASP A 4 10.75 -5.72 5.32
CA ASP A 4 9.67 -5.92 6.27
C ASP A 4 8.51 -4.98 5.90
N ALA A 5 7.31 -5.55 5.81
CA ALA A 5 6.11 -4.80 5.44
C ALA A 5 5.28 -4.43 6.67
N THR A 6 4.76 -3.21 6.67
CA THR A 6 3.86 -2.68 7.71
C THR A 6 2.64 -2.06 7.03
N LEU A 7 1.46 -2.50 7.44
CA LEU A 7 0.20 -1.89 7.01
C LEU A 7 -0.14 -0.72 7.94
N ASN A 8 -0.32 0.47 7.37
CA ASN A 8 -0.59 1.69 8.11
C ASN A 8 -2.09 1.88 8.40
N ALA A 9 -2.41 2.68 9.42
CA ALA A 9 -3.79 2.95 9.83
C ALA A 9 -4.64 3.68 8.76
N ASN A 10 -4.01 4.31 7.76
CA ASN A 10 -4.69 4.93 6.61
C ASN A 10 -4.86 3.97 5.42
N GLY A 11 -4.48 2.69 5.59
CA GLY A 11 -4.56 1.66 4.56
C GLY A 11 -3.38 1.60 3.59
N THR A 12 -2.35 2.45 3.69
CA THR A 12 -1.16 2.29 2.84
C THR A 12 -0.26 1.18 3.36
N LEU A 13 0.48 0.51 2.47
CA LEU A 13 1.48 -0.50 2.84
C LEU A 13 2.89 0.09 2.67
N THR A 14 3.65 0.13 3.75
CA THR A 14 5.06 0.55 3.74
C THR A 14 5.98 -0.64 3.87
N VAL A 15 6.96 -0.75 2.98
CA VAL A 15 8.05 -1.73 3.09
C VAL A 15 9.33 -0.98 3.46
N ALA A 16 9.84 -1.27 4.66
CA ALA A 16 11.17 -0.86 5.08
C ALA A 16 12.17 -1.94 4.67
N PHE A 17 13.35 -1.53 4.21
CA PHE A 17 14.34 -2.49 3.73
C PHE A 17 15.77 -2.05 3.97
N LYS A 18 16.65 -3.06 3.99
CA LYS A 18 18.10 -2.90 4.01
C LYS A 18 18.74 -3.80 2.98
N GLU A 19 19.64 -3.22 2.21
CA GLU A 19 20.51 -3.94 1.28
C GLU A 19 21.96 -3.48 1.44
N ALA A 20 22.89 -4.42 1.35
CA ALA A 20 24.31 -4.19 1.52
C ALA A 20 25.08 -4.97 0.45
N GLY A 21 26.33 -4.58 0.20
CA GLY A 21 27.14 -5.18 -0.86
C GLY A 21 26.89 -4.54 -2.23
N LEU A 22 26.36 -3.32 -2.26
CA LEU A 22 26.00 -2.61 -3.49
C LEU A 22 27.19 -1.89 -4.16
N GLY A 23 28.35 -1.85 -3.51
CA GLY A 23 29.47 -1.00 -3.90
C GLY A 23 29.23 0.48 -3.57
N ASN A 24 30.29 1.30 -3.66
CA ASN A 24 30.26 2.68 -3.17
C ASN A 24 29.59 3.65 -4.15
N ASN A 25 28.77 4.54 -3.61
CA ASN A 25 28.11 5.65 -4.31
C ASN A 25 27.28 5.21 -5.54
N GLN A 26 26.72 4.00 -5.51
CA GLN A 26 25.85 3.50 -6.57
C GLN A 26 24.42 4.01 -6.37
N ASN A 27 23.75 4.36 -7.46
CA ASN A 27 22.32 4.66 -7.45
C ASN A 27 21.56 3.39 -7.81
N ILE A 28 20.75 2.91 -6.88
CA ILE A 28 19.99 1.66 -7.01
C ILE A 28 18.51 1.98 -7.04
N THR A 29 17.81 1.46 -8.03
CA THR A 29 16.37 1.67 -8.23
C THR A 29 15.60 0.47 -7.74
N TYR A 30 14.65 0.74 -6.84
CA TYR A 30 13.76 -0.25 -6.27
C TYR A 30 12.34 -0.05 -6.76
N VAL A 31 11.64 -1.15 -7.00
CA VAL A 31 10.20 -1.18 -7.26
C VAL A 31 9.53 -2.05 -6.20
N LEU A 32 8.64 -1.45 -5.43
CA LEU A 32 7.69 -2.15 -4.57
C LEU A 32 6.42 -2.40 -5.38
N SER A 33 5.97 -3.65 -5.45
CA SER A 33 4.70 -4.04 -6.08
C SER A 33 3.87 -4.92 -5.16
N ALA A 34 2.55 -4.83 -5.29
CA ALA A 34 1.60 -5.72 -4.63
C ALA A 34 0.30 -5.82 -5.44
N ASP A 35 -0.44 -6.90 -5.26
CA ASP A 35 -1.85 -6.97 -5.63
C ASP A 35 -2.68 -6.48 -4.45
N ALA A 36 -3.58 -5.53 -4.70
CA ALA A 36 -4.37 -4.91 -3.66
C ALA A 36 -5.86 -4.96 -3.99
N THR A 37 -6.68 -5.28 -2.98
CA THR A 37 -8.13 -5.19 -3.03
C THR A 37 -8.59 -4.21 -1.95
N ALA A 38 -9.28 -3.16 -2.37
CA ALA A 38 -9.73 -2.07 -1.51
C ALA A 38 -11.24 -1.88 -1.60
N THR A 39 -11.88 -1.73 -0.45
CA THR A 39 -13.30 -1.43 -0.32
C THR A 39 -13.48 0.03 0.03
N TYR A 40 -14.20 0.77 -0.80
CA TYR A 40 -14.53 2.18 -0.59
C TYR A 40 -16.02 2.35 -0.32
N VAL A 41 -16.35 3.33 0.54
CA VAL A 41 -17.73 3.63 0.94
C VAL A 41 -17.99 5.12 0.96
N CYS A 42 -19.24 5.51 0.71
CA CYS A 42 -19.72 6.85 1.02
C CYS A 42 -20.36 6.87 2.41
N VAL A 43 -19.86 7.76 3.26
CA VAL A 43 -20.30 7.92 4.65
C VAL A 43 -21.10 9.21 4.76
N ASN A 44 -22.34 9.13 5.23
CA ASN A 44 -23.17 10.31 5.48
C ASN A 44 -22.72 11.06 6.76
N ARG A 45 -23.23 12.27 6.97
CA ARG A 45 -22.92 13.07 8.18
C ARG A 45 -23.28 12.39 9.51
N GLY A 46 -24.15 11.38 9.48
CA GLY A 46 -24.54 10.59 10.66
C GLY A 46 -23.64 9.38 10.92
N GLY A 47 -22.56 9.18 10.17
CA GLY A 47 -21.65 8.05 10.36
C GLY A 47 -22.22 6.71 9.90
N ALA A 48 -23.07 6.71 8.87
CA ALA A 48 -23.62 5.48 8.29
C ALA A 48 -23.34 5.41 6.78
N ASN A 49 -23.25 4.19 6.27
CA ASN A 49 -23.40 3.90 4.85
C ASN A 49 -24.88 3.54 4.58
N PRO A 50 -25.68 4.43 3.98
CA PRO A 50 -27.12 4.23 3.90
C PRO A 50 -27.57 3.26 2.80
N SER A 51 -26.70 2.84 1.86
CA SER A 51 -27.08 2.01 0.71
C SER A 51 -25.92 1.18 0.17
N ALA A 52 -26.19 -0.06 -0.29
CA ALA A 52 -25.18 -0.91 -0.93
C ALA A 52 -24.57 -0.27 -2.19
N SER A 53 -25.32 0.58 -2.92
CA SER A 53 -24.80 1.33 -4.07
C SER A 53 -23.71 2.36 -3.71
N ASN A 54 -23.57 2.68 -2.43
CA ASN A 54 -22.57 3.61 -1.91
C ASN A 54 -21.32 2.87 -1.41
N LYS A 55 -21.11 1.64 -1.89
CA LYS A 55 -19.96 0.79 -1.58
C LYS A 55 -19.44 0.20 -2.88
N THR A 56 -18.13 0.21 -3.05
CA THR A 56 -17.48 -0.46 -4.18
C THR A 56 -16.21 -1.15 -3.74
N GLU A 57 -15.88 -2.24 -4.42
CA GLU A 57 -14.62 -2.94 -4.28
C GLU A 57 -13.80 -2.71 -5.54
N VAL A 58 -12.52 -2.37 -5.36
CA VAL A 58 -11.56 -2.15 -6.44
C VAL A 58 -10.37 -3.04 -6.19
N SER A 59 -10.01 -3.84 -7.19
CA SER A 59 -8.83 -4.69 -7.16
C SER A 59 -7.89 -4.31 -8.30
N GLY A 60 -6.58 -4.33 -8.03
CA GLY A 60 -5.59 -4.08 -9.06
C GLY A 60 -4.16 -4.07 -8.53
N PRO A 61 -3.18 -4.14 -9.44
CA PRO A 61 -1.78 -4.00 -9.08
C PRO A 61 -1.50 -2.57 -8.61
N VAL A 62 -0.68 -2.45 -7.57
CA VAL A 62 -0.17 -1.16 -7.08
C VAL A 62 1.34 -1.22 -7.00
N SER A 63 2.00 -0.08 -7.26
CA SER A 63 3.46 -0.01 -7.24
C SER A 63 3.99 1.34 -6.81
N ALA A 64 5.18 1.34 -6.23
CA ALA A 64 5.96 2.53 -5.90
C ALA A 64 7.43 2.31 -6.30
N THR A 65 8.07 3.36 -6.80
CA THR A 65 9.45 3.32 -7.26
C THR A 65 10.27 4.35 -6.51
N GLY A 66 11.51 4.01 -6.17
CA GLY A 66 12.47 4.96 -5.63
C GLY A 66 13.90 4.59 -5.97
N THR A 67 14.73 5.61 -6.17
CA THR A 67 16.16 5.45 -6.40
C THR A 67 16.92 6.02 -5.22
N PHE A 68 17.82 5.23 -4.65
CA PHE A 68 18.59 5.59 -3.46
C PHE A 68 20.08 5.39 -3.72
N ASN A 69 20.91 6.25 -3.13
CA ASN A 69 22.37 6.13 -3.22
C ASN A 69 22.90 5.23 -2.09
N SER A 70 23.79 4.28 -2.42
CA SER A 70 24.39 3.34 -1.47
C SER A 70 25.44 3.96 -0.54
N GLY A 71 25.79 5.24 -0.77
CA GLY A 71 26.79 5.97 -0.03
C GLY A 71 28.16 5.31 -0.05
N LYS A 72 29.04 5.75 0.85
CA LYS A 72 30.43 5.24 0.92
C LYS A 72 30.55 3.84 1.55
N ASN A 73 29.48 3.33 2.13
CA ASN A 73 29.47 2.03 2.82
C ASN A 73 28.81 0.93 1.99
N GLY A 74 28.34 1.25 0.77
CA GLY A 74 27.70 0.29 -0.13
C GLY A 74 26.45 -0.37 0.46
N GLN A 75 25.67 0.40 1.24
CA GLN A 75 24.40 -0.05 1.82
C GLN A 75 23.30 0.97 1.59
N ILE A 76 22.07 0.48 1.53
CA ILE A 76 20.85 1.28 1.51
C ILE A 76 19.98 0.85 2.68
N THR A 77 19.39 1.81 3.39
CA THR A 77 18.37 1.59 4.41
C THR A 77 17.30 2.64 4.18
N ALA A 78 16.15 2.20 3.65
CA ALA A 78 15.12 3.08 3.14
C ALA A 78 13.75 2.40 3.23
N SER A 79 12.72 3.08 2.74
CA SER A 79 11.37 2.52 2.65
C SER A 79 10.65 3.01 1.40
N LEU A 80 9.76 2.17 0.87
CA LEU A 80 8.78 2.55 -0.15
C LEU A 80 7.37 2.32 0.39
N THR A 81 6.41 3.11 -0.07
CA THR A 81 5.01 3.01 0.35
C THR A 81 4.10 2.96 -0.87
N VAL A 82 3.18 2.01 -0.90
CA VAL A 82 2.11 1.92 -1.91
C VAL A 82 0.76 2.26 -1.30
N SER A 83 -0.04 2.99 -2.07
CA SER A 83 -1.43 3.29 -1.72
C SER A 83 -2.37 2.21 -2.26
N PRO A 84 -3.58 2.04 -1.70
CA PRO A 84 -4.61 1.19 -2.29
C PRO A 84 -4.99 1.66 -3.71
N PRO A 85 -5.55 0.78 -4.55
CA PRO A 85 -5.97 1.14 -5.89
C PRO A 85 -7.07 2.22 -5.85
N PRO A 86 -6.99 3.26 -6.70
CA PRO A 86 -7.96 4.36 -6.67
C PRO A 86 -9.35 3.87 -7.10
N THR A 87 -10.39 4.55 -6.59
CA THR A 87 -11.78 4.27 -6.97
C THR A 87 -12.39 5.39 -7.80
N SER A 88 -13.34 5.04 -8.68
CA SER A 88 -14.20 5.97 -9.39
C SER A 88 -15.53 6.26 -8.67
N LEU A 89 -15.74 5.68 -7.49
CA LEU A 89 -16.94 5.91 -6.68
C LEU A 89 -17.08 7.39 -6.35
N THR A 90 -18.17 7.99 -6.82
CA THR A 90 -18.53 9.37 -6.50
C THR A 90 -19.66 9.39 -5.49
N CYS A 91 -19.47 10.12 -4.40
CA CYS A 91 -20.45 10.19 -3.32
C CYS A 91 -21.49 11.30 -3.57
N PRO A 92 -22.79 11.02 -3.36
CA PRO A 92 -23.82 12.06 -3.44
C PRO A 92 -23.58 13.21 -2.45
N PRO A 93 -24.13 14.42 -2.71
CA PRO A 93 -24.03 15.54 -1.79
C PRO A 93 -24.41 15.19 -0.35
N GLY A 94 -23.59 15.59 0.61
CA GLY A 94 -23.79 15.29 2.03
C GLY A 94 -23.15 13.98 2.51
N GLN A 95 -22.38 13.31 1.65
CA GLN A 95 -21.57 12.13 2.00
C GLN A 95 -20.09 12.34 1.64
N SER A 96 -19.20 11.63 2.31
CA SER A 96 -17.75 11.63 2.05
C SER A 96 -17.26 10.24 1.62
N LEU A 97 -16.42 10.18 0.60
CA LEU A 97 -15.72 8.96 0.20
C LEU A 97 -14.67 8.59 1.26
N GLN A 98 -14.69 7.33 1.71
CA GLN A 98 -13.77 6.79 2.71
C GLN A 98 -13.31 5.39 2.32
N LEU A 99 -12.07 5.04 2.68
CA LEU A 99 -11.57 3.67 2.57
C LEU A 99 -12.05 2.86 3.77
N ALA A 100 -12.79 1.79 3.53
CA ALA A 100 -13.32 0.92 4.58
C ALA A 100 -12.35 -0.22 4.92
N GLN A 101 -11.78 -0.88 3.91
CA GLN A 101 -10.90 -2.02 4.08
C GLN A 101 -9.89 -2.08 2.93
N VAL A 102 -8.72 -2.64 3.18
CA VAL A 102 -7.75 -2.99 2.14
C VAL A 102 -6.99 -4.26 2.53
N THR A 103 -6.72 -5.08 1.52
CA THR A 103 -5.87 -6.26 1.64
C THR A 103 -4.80 -6.21 0.56
N TYR A 104 -3.55 -6.51 0.94
CA TYR A 104 -2.41 -6.63 0.04
C TYR A 104 -1.87 -8.07 0.04
N THR A 105 -1.59 -8.57 -1.15
CA THR A 105 -0.98 -9.89 -1.42
C THR A 105 0.15 -9.75 -2.44
N ASN A 106 0.94 -10.82 -2.61
CA ASN A 106 2.03 -10.87 -3.59
C ASN A 106 3.02 -9.69 -3.46
N VAL A 107 3.26 -9.24 -2.23
CA VAL A 107 4.10 -8.08 -1.93
C VAL A 107 5.55 -8.43 -2.26
N THR A 108 6.16 -7.66 -3.16
CA THR A 108 7.55 -7.88 -3.58
C THR A 108 8.28 -6.55 -3.70
N LEU A 109 9.45 -6.45 -3.08
CA LEU A 109 10.40 -5.37 -3.31
C LEU A 109 11.50 -5.87 -4.24
N THR A 110 11.73 -5.19 -5.36
CA THR A 110 12.73 -5.59 -6.35
C THR A 110 13.78 -4.51 -6.49
N ASP A 111 15.06 -4.84 -6.27
CA ASP A 111 16.17 -4.07 -6.82
C ASP A 111 16.20 -4.32 -8.34
N THR A 112 15.76 -3.34 -9.10
CA THR A 112 15.68 -3.43 -10.56
C THR A 112 17.00 -3.09 -11.25
N THR A 113 17.94 -2.47 -10.55
CA THR A 113 19.29 -2.21 -11.06
C THR A 113 20.09 -3.51 -11.14
N ASN A 114 19.94 -4.38 -10.14
CA ASN A 114 20.69 -5.65 -10.04
C ASN A 114 19.83 -6.89 -10.32
N GLY A 115 18.51 -6.75 -10.50
CA GLY A 115 17.60 -7.86 -10.78
C GLY A 115 17.35 -8.77 -9.58
N ILE A 116 17.37 -8.22 -8.36
CA ILE A 116 17.24 -8.97 -7.11
C ILE A 116 15.84 -8.76 -6.51
N PRO A 117 14.94 -9.76 -6.56
CA PRO A 117 13.65 -9.70 -5.87
C PRO A 117 13.80 -10.08 -4.39
N ALA A 118 12.99 -9.46 -3.54
CA ALA A 118 12.71 -9.86 -2.16
C ALA A 118 11.19 -9.95 -1.97
N PRO A 119 10.59 -11.14 -2.20
CA PRO A 119 9.19 -11.36 -1.85
C PRO A 119 9.02 -11.26 -0.33
N ILE A 120 7.88 -10.73 0.10
CA ILE A 120 7.49 -10.61 1.51
C ILE A 120 6.27 -11.47 1.72
N GLU A 121 6.47 -12.60 2.41
CA GLU A 121 5.43 -13.58 2.65
C GLU A 121 4.31 -13.03 3.54
N GLY A 122 3.07 -13.37 3.19
CA GLY A 122 1.89 -13.08 4.00
C GLY A 122 0.80 -12.31 3.25
N THR A 123 -0.28 -12.04 3.98
CA THR A 123 -1.40 -11.22 3.55
C THR A 123 -1.57 -10.10 4.56
N PHE A 124 -1.56 -8.86 4.08
CA PHE A 124 -1.66 -7.68 4.93
C PHE A 124 -3.07 -7.11 4.80
N SER A 125 -3.92 -7.36 5.78
CA SER A 125 -5.31 -6.89 5.79
C SER A 125 -5.53 -5.88 6.90
N SER A 126 -6.22 -4.77 6.59
CA SER A 126 -6.47 -3.70 7.55
C SER A 126 -7.55 -4.05 8.57
N GLY A 127 -8.33 -5.09 8.31
CA GLY A 127 -9.66 -5.21 8.92
C GLY A 127 -10.51 -4.00 8.55
N CYS A 128 -11.41 -3.58 9.45
CA CYS A 128 -12.23 -2.39 9.22
C CYS A 128 -11.52 -1.11 9.68
N LEU A 129 -11.22 -0.21 8.74
CA LEU A 129 -10.66 1.12 9.02
C LEU A 129 -11.71 2.11 9.52
N LEU A 130 -13.00 1.78 9.39
CA LEU A 130 -14.13 2.61 9.80
C LEU A 130 -14.99 1.88 10.86
N PRO A 131 -14.44 1.50 12.02
CA PRO A 131 -15.13 0.64 13.00
C PRO A 131 -16.39 1.29 13.58
N ASN A 132 -16.50 2.63 13.54
CA ASN A 132 -17.64 3.37 14.04
C ASN A 132 -18.70 3.67 12.95
N VAL A 133 -18.47 3.27 11.70
CA VAL A 133 -19.40 3.52 10.59
C VAL A 133 -20.27 2.29 10.36
N ARG A 134 -21.57 2.42 10.62
CA ARG A 134 -22.53 1.31 10.44
C ARG A 134 -22.59 0.93 8.96
N GLY A 135 -22.25 -0.32 8.65
CA GLY A 135 -22.28 -0.88 7.29
C GLY A 135 -21.06 -0.55 6.42
N ALA A 136 -19.98 0.00 6.97
CA ALA A 136 -18.74 0.21 6.22
C ALA A 136 -18.05 -1.12 5.87
N CYS A 137 -17.96 -1.97 6.88
CA CYS A 137 -17.50 -3.34 6.88
C CYS A 137 -18.58 -4.15 7.63
#